data_AF-A0AAW2N4H2-F1
#
_entry.id   AF-A0AAW2N4H2-F1
#
_cell.length_a   1.000
_cell.length_b   1.000
_cell.length_c   1.000
_cell.angle_alpha   90.00
_cell.angle_beta   90.00
_cell.angle_gamma   90.00
#
_symmetry.space_group_name_H-M   'P 1'
#
loop_
_entity.id
_entity.type
_entity.pdbx_description
1 polymer ?
#
loop_
_entity_poly.entity_id
_entity_poly.type
_entity_poly.pdbx_seq_one_letter_code
_entity_poly.pdbx_strand_id
1 'polypeptide(L)'
;MKGGDGAKMMRILCLHGFRTSGSFLRKQISKWDPSIFAHFDMDFTEYTNLEECIAYLCEYITSKGPFDGLLGFSQGATLSALLLGYQAQGKILKEHPPLKLFVSISGSKFREPSICEVAYKDPIRVKSVHFIGDKDWLKLPSEELATAFVNPLVIRHPQGHTVPRLDEEAVCKLSNWAMEIILSQRSTNAAPVDTVDETATNKEEEAEPKEESECEIAAAAEGNGIVLQRREAKAVEAVNA
;
A
#
# COMPACT_ATOMS: atom_id res chain seq x y z
N MET A 1 -0.11 -16.27 38.49
CA MET A 1 0.12 -16.66 37.09
C MET A 1 -1.15 -16.42 36.28
N LYS A 2 -1.16 -15.39 35.42
CA LYS A 2 -2.03 -15.30 34.23
C LYS A 2 -1.31 -14.39 33.22
N GLY A 3 -0.17 -14.87 32.72
CA GLY A 3 0.42 -14.39 31.49
C GLY A 3 -0.26 -15.14 30.35
N GLY A 4 -1.41 -14.64 29.91
CA GLY A 4 -1.92 -14.98 28.59
C GLY A 4 -1.33 -13.94 27.65
N ASP A 5 -0.23 -14.29 26.98
CA ASP A 5 0.34 -13.45 25.93
C ASP A 5 -0.62 -13.52 24.72
N GLY A 6 -1.72 -12.79 24.83
CA GLY A 6 -2.68 -12.63 23.75
C GLY A 6 -1.98 -11.86 22.65
N ALA A 7 -1.67 -12.54 21.54
CA ALA A 7 -1.03 -11.92 20.39
C ALA A 7 -1.76 -10.62 20.04
N LYS A 8 -1.07 -9.48 20.18
CA LYS A 8 -1.64 -8.16 19.91
C LYS A 8 -2.05 -8.09 18.44
N MET A 9 -3.34 -7.88 18.18
CA MET A 9 -3.86 -7.68 16.83
C MET A 9 -3.35 -6.36 16.25
N MET A 10 -3.01 -6.36 14.96
CA MET A 10 -2.64 -5.14 14.24
C MET A 10 -3.90 -4.37 13.85
N ARG A 11 -3.99 -3.08 14.21
CA ARG A 11 -5.20 -2.29 13.95
C ARG A 11 -5.14 -1.63 12.57
N ILE A 12 -6.13 -1.89 11.72
CA ILE A 12 -6.16 -1.38 10.34
C ILE A 12 -7.37 -0.49 10.16
N LEU A 13 -7.13 0.76 9.73
CA LEU A 13 -8.20 1.67 9.34
C LEU A 13 -8.58 1.42 7.87
N CYS A 14 -9.86 1.16 7.63
CA CYS A 14 -10.43 0.83 6.33
C CYS A 14 -11.20 2.03 5.75
N LEU A 15 -10.81 2.46 4.54
CA LEU A 15 -11.34 3.62 3.84
C LEU A 15 -12.07 3.23 2.55
N HIS A 16 -13.32 3.64 2.42
CA HIS A 16 -14.23 3.22 1.34
C HIS A 16 -14.08 4.02 0.04
N GLY A 17 -14.70 3.56 -1.05
CA GLY A 17 -14.71 4.29 -2.33
C GLY A 17 -15.76 5.40 -2.36
N PHE A 18 -15.70 6.23 -3.40
CA PHE A 18 -16.68 7.29 -3.65
C PHE A 18 -18.12 6.73 -3.72
N ARG A 19 -19.07 7.40 -3.05
CA ARG A 19 -20.49 6.99 -2.94
C ARG A 19 -20.72 5.59 -2.38
N THR A 20 -19.75 5.04 -1.66
CA THR A 20 -19.91 3.80 -0.88
C THR A 20 -19.85 4.11 0.61
N SER A 21 -19.71 3.09 1.44
CA SER A 21 -19.64 3.21 2.89
C SER A 21 -18.63 2.22 3.46
N GLY A 22 -18.20 2.45 4.69
CA GLY A 22 -17.42 1.48 5.47
C GLY A 22 -18.14 0.14 5.59
N SER A 23 -19.48 0.15 5.71
CA SER A 23 -20.28 -1.08 5.71
C SER A 23 -20.28 -1.84 4.38
N PHE A 24 -20.26 -1.12 3.25
CA PHE A 24 -20.14 -1.72 1.93
C PHE A 24 -18.76 -2.35 1.75
N LEU A 25 -17.68 -1.63 2.07
CA LEU A 25 -16.32 -2.14 1.96
C LEU A 25 -16.13 -3.38 2.84
N ARG A 26 -16.60 -3.35 4.10
CA ARG A 26 -16.59 -4.50 5.00
C ARG A 26 -17.22 -5.74 4.37
N LYS A 27 -18.38 -5.58 3.72
CA LYS A 27 -19.08 -6.68 3.03
C LYS A 27 -18.32 -7.21 1.82
N GLN A 28 -17.53 -6.37 1.14
CA GLN A 28 -16.69 -6.84 0.04
C GLN A 28 -15.49 -7.63 0.55
N ILE A 29 -14.81 -7.10 1.57
CA ILE A 29 -13.64 -7.72 2.19
C ILE A 29 -13.99 -9.02 2.92
N SER A 30 -15.21 -9.15 3.47
CA SER A 30 -15.67 -10.39 4.12
C SER A 30 -15.79 -11.60 3.18
N LYS A 31 -15.56 -11.41 1.88
CA LYS A 31 -15.50 -12.49 0.89
C LYS A 31 -14.10 -13.07 0.72
N TRP A 32 -13.08 -12.44 1.28
CA TRP A 32 -11.72 -12.96 1.29
C TRP A 32 -11.60 -14.07 2.33
N ASP A 33 -10.57 -14.91 2.19
CA ASP A 33 -10.31 -15.95 3.17
C ASP A 33 -10.09 -15.33 4.56
N PRO A 34 -10.87 -15.72 5.59
CA PRO A 34 -10.76 -15.13 6.93
C PRO A 34 -9.37 -15.25 7.56
N SER A 35 -8.57 -16.25 7.16
CA SER A 35 -7.22 -16.46 7.69
C SER A 35 -6.27 -15.30 7.36
N ILE A 36 -6.49 -14.60 6.24
CA ILE A 36 -5.69 -13.44 5.82
C ILE A 36 -5.69 -12.37 6.91
N PHE A 37 -6.86 -12.11 7.50
CA PHE A 37 -7.05 -11.04 8.47
C PHE A 37 -7.19 -11.51 9.91
N ALA A 38 -6.90 -12.78 10.20
CA ALA A 38 -7.07 -13.36 11.54
C ALA A 38 -6.27 -12.63 12.64
N HIS A 39 -5.23 -11.89 12.25
CA HIS A 39 -4.38 -11.11 13.14
C HIS A 39 -4.60 -9.58 13.06
N PHE A 40 -5.65 -9.14 12.37
CA PHE A 40 -5.94 -7.73 12.13
C PHE A 40 -7.29 -7.34 12.73
N ASP A 41 -7.29 -6.23 13.46
CA ASP A 41 -8.49 -5.56 13.96
C ASP A 41 -8.88 -4.45 12.97
N MET A 42 -9.95 -4.66 12.21
CA MET A 42 -10.33 -3.81 11.08
C MET A 42 -11.39 -2.79 11.50
N ASP A 43 -11.04 -1.51 11.48
CA ASP A 43 -11.94 -0.40 11.77
C ASP A 43 -12.44 0.26 10.48
N PHE A 44 -13.73 0.54 10.37
CA PHE A 44 -14.34 1.11 9.15
C PHE A 44 -14.98 2.45 9.50
N THR A 45 -14.47 3.53 8.91
CA THR A 45 -15.00 4.87 9.10
C THR A 45 -15.74 5.38 7.84
N GLU A 46 -16.49 6.46 7.99
CA GLU A 46 -17.21 7.16 6.91
C GLU A 46 -16.62 8.57 6.75
N TYR A 47 -16.44 9.03 5.51
CA TYR A 47 -15.94 10.38 5.24
C TYR A 47 -16.49 10.95 3.93
N THR A 48 -16.57 12.28 3.87
CA THR A 48 -16.98 13.06 2.70
C THR A 48 -16.10 14.30 2.58
N ASN A 49 -16.07 14.91 1.38
CA ASN A 49 -15.38 16.16 1.08
C ASN A 49 -13.84 16.12 1.26
N LEU A 50 -13.08 16.14 0.16
CA LEU A 50 -11.62 15.90 0.16
C LEU A 50 -10.84 16.87 1.07
N GLU A 51 -11.22 18.15 1.09
CA GLU A 51 -10.52 19.20 1.84
C GLU A 51 -10.67 19.03 3.35
N GLU A 52 -11.84 18.60 3.81
CA GLU A 52 -12.12 18.31 5.23
C GLU A 52 -11.67 16.90 5.63
N CYS A 53 -11.57 15.99 4.65
CA CYS A 53 -11.28 14.58 4.86
C CYS A 53 -9.89 14.35 5.48
N ILE A 54 -8.85 15.07 5.06
CA ILE A 54 -7.50 14.89 5.62
C ILE A 54 -7.48 15.24 7.11
N ALA A 55 -8.06 16.38 7.48
CA ALA A 55 -8.12 16.82 8.88
C ALA A 55 -8.93 15.83 9.73
N TYR A 56 -10.10 15.43 9.24
CA TYR A 56 -10.94 14.42 9.88
C TYR A 56 -10.19 13.10 10.09
N LEU A 57 -9.53 12.57 9.05
CA LEU A 57 -8.79 11.31 9.16
C LEU A 57 -7.60 11.42 10.10
N CYS A 58 -6.90 12.56 10.14
CA CYS A 58 -5.84 12.79 11.10
C CYS A 58 -6.36 12.79 12.54
N GLU A 59 -7.47 13.48 12.81
CA GLU A 59 -8.12 13.50 14.12
C GLU A 59 -8.62 12.10 14.51
N TYR A 60 -9.22 11.37 13.57
CA TYR A 60 -9.69 10.01 13.79
C TYR A 60 -8.54 9.06 14.13
N ILE A 61 -7.46 9.07 13.34
CA ILE A 61 -6.28 8.22 13.57
C ILE A 61 -5.65 8.55 14.92
N THR A 62 -5.59 9.82 15.30
CA THR A 62 -5.00 10.26 16.58
C THR A 62 -5.89 9.85 17.77
N SER A 63 -7.20 10.05 17.67
CA SER A 63 -8.15 9.82 18.77
C SER A 63 -8.55 8.36 18.96
N LYS A 64 -8.59 7.57 17.87
CA LYS A 64 -8.98 6.15 17.87
C LYS A 64 -7.82 5.20 17.71
N GLY A 65 -6.61 5.70 17.45
CA GLY A 65 -5.41 4.90 17.26
C GLY A 65 -4.81 4.33 18.55
N PRO A 66 -3.57 3.82 18.50
CA PRO A 66 -2.73 3.77 17.31
C PRO A 66 -3.24 2.73 16.31
N PHE A 67 -3.32 3.12 15.04
CA PHE A 67 -3.45 2.20 13.91
C PHE A 67 -2.06 1.75 13.43
N ASP A 68 -1.95 0.49 13.01
CA ASP A 68 -0.75 -0.11 12.43
C ASP A 68 -0.75 -0.04 10.89
N GLY A 69 -1.90 0.20 10.25
CA GLY A 69 -1.97 0.25 8.79
C GLY A 69 -3.28 0.77 8.24
N LEU A 70 -3.31 0.90 6.92
CA LEU A 70 -4.46 1.37 6.16
C LEU A 70 -4.89 0.33 5.12
N LEU A 71 -6.19 0.20 4.90
CA LEU A 71 -6.77 -0.51 3.78
C LEU A 71 -7.71 0.43 3.05
N GLY A 72 -7.53 0.60 1.75
CA GLY A 72 -8.34 1.51 0.96
C GLY A 72 -8.90 0.87 -0.30
N PHE A 73 -10.11 1.27 -0.69
CA PHE A 73 -10.66 1.01 -2.02
C PHE A 73 -10.87 2.30 -2.80
N SER A 74 -10.41 2.36 -4.05
CA SER A 74 -10.61 3.51 -4.95
C SER A 74 -10.13 4.81 -4.30
N GLN A 75 -11.02 5.78 -4.11
CA GLN A 75 -10.76 7.01 -3.36
C GLN A 75 -10.12 6.76 -1.98
N GLY A 76 -10.54 5.73 -1.25
CA GLY A 76 -9.94 5.39 0.04
C GLY A 76 -8.50 4.90 -0.06
N ALA A 77 -8.12 4.24 -1.15
CA ALA A 77 -6.73 3.86 -1.41
C ALA A 77 -5.89 5.09 -1.79
N THR A 78 -6.44 5.98 -2.62
CA THR A 78 -5.80 7.25 -2.98
C THR A 78 -5.56 8.15 -1.76
N LEU A 79 -6.55 8.27 -0.87
CA LEU A 79 -6.41 8.98 0.41
C LEU A 79 -5.41 8.31 1.34
N SER A 80 -5.43 6.98 1.44
CA SER A 80 -4.45 6.24 2.26
C SER A 80 -3.02 6.51 1.81
N ALA A 81 -2.76 6.46 0.51
CA ALA A 81 -1.44 6.75 -0.05
C ALA A 81 -0.98 8.18 0.24
N LEU A 82 -1.89 9.16 0.14
CA LEU A 82 -1.63 10.54 0.51
C LEU A 82 -1.21 10.65 1.99
N LEU A 83 -1.98 10.05 2.89
CA LEU A 83 -1.70 10.09 4.33
C LEU A 83 -0.33 9.46 4.65
N LEU A 84 -0.01 8.33 4.03
CA LEU A 84 1.28 7.66 4.20
C LEU A 84 2.44 8.51 3.68
N GLY A 85 2.28 9.10 2.50
CA GLY A 85 3.27 10.02 1.92
C GLY A 85 3.50 11.24 2.82
N TYR A 86 2.43 11.89 3.27
CA TYR A 86 2.53 13.05 4.16
C TYR A 86 3.10 12.70 5.54
N GLN A 87 2.79 11.52 6.09
CA GLN A 87 3.39 11.05 7.35
C GLN A 87 4.89 10.80 7.16
N ALA A 88 5.29 10.13 6.07
CA ALA A 88 6.70 9.87 5.75
C ALA A 88 7.53 11.15 5.63
N GLN A 89 6.89 12.24 5.18
CA GLN A 89 7.49 13.57 5.04
C GLN A 89 7.32 14.46 6.29
N GLY A 90 6.81 13.91 7.40
CA GLY A 90 6.62 14.62 8.66
C GLY A 90 5.61 15.76 8.61
N LYS A 91 4.66 15.74 7.66
CA LYS A 91 3.65 16.80 7.48
C LYS A 91 2.44 16.63 8.38
N ILE A 92 2.01 15.40 8.59
CA ILE A 92 0.84 15.03 9.39
C ILE A 92 1.18 13.90 10.37
N LEU A 93 0.27 13.59 11.30
CA LEU A 93 0.37 12.43 12.19
C LEU A 93 1.69 12.35 12.97
N LYS A 94 2.23 13.50 13.40
CA LYS A 94 3.55 13.60 14.04
C LYS A 94 3.66 12.85 15.38
N GLU A 95 2.54 12.75 16.09
CA GLU A 95 2.44 12.07 17.39
C GLU A 95 1.98 10.61 17.26
N HIS A 96 1.57 10.19 16.06
CA HIS A 96 1.15 8.83 15.79
C HIS A 96 2.36 8.00 15.30
N PRO A 97 2.59 6.78 15.82
CA PRO A 97 3.67 5.92 15.35
C PRO A 97 3.58 5.64 13.85
N PRO A 98 4.71 5.45 13.12
CA PRO A 98 4.65 5.19 11.68
C PRO A 98 3.73 4.02 11.33
N LEU A 99 2.85 4.24 10.35
CA LEU A 99 2.04 3.18 9.77
C LEU A 99 2.96 2.14 9.10
N LYS A 100 2.63 0.86 9.27
CA LYS A 100 3.50 -0.28 8.95
C LYS A 100 3.11 -0.99 7.67
N LEU A 101 1.81 -1.00 7.35
CA LEU A 101 1.31 -1.64 6.15
C LEU A 101 0.19 -0.87 5.44
N PHE A 102 0.07 -1.14 4.15
CA PHE A 102 -0.95 -0.56 3.27
C PHE A 102 -1.52 -1.61 2.31
N VAL A 103 -2.85 -1.73 2.28
CA VAL A 103 -3.59 -2.52 1.30
C VAL A 103 -4.33 -1.57 0.36
N SER A 104 -3.86 -1.47 -0.88
CA SER A 104 -4.44 -0.64 -1.94
C SER A 104 -5.31 -1.49 -2.86
N ILE A 105 -6.57 -1.11 -3.04
CA ILE A 105 -7.46 -1.73 -4.03
C ILE A 105 -7.91 -0.66 -4.99
N SER A 106 -7.45 -0.73 -6.25
CA SER A 106 -7.79 0.27 -7.29
C SER A 106 -7.46 1.73 -6.91
N GLY A 107 -6.38 1.97 -6.16
CA GLY A 107 -5.93 3.32 -5.78
C GLY A 107 -5.15 4.03 -6.87
N SER A 108 -5.05 5.36 -6.79
CA SER A 108 -4.18 6.16 -7.66
C SER A 108 -3.41 7.20 -6.86
N LYS A 109 -2.42 7.86 -7.49
CA LYS A 109 -1.92 9.13 -6.97
C LYS A 109 -3.00 10.22 -7.10
N PHE A 110 -2.86 11.28 -6.31
CA PHE A 110 -3.54 12.54 -6.61
C PHE A 110 -2.99 13.11 -7.92
N ARG A 111 -3.78 13.91 -8.64
CA ARG A 111 -3.33 14.57 -9.88
C ARG A 111 -2.76 15.96 -9.64
N GLU A 112 -3.04 16.54 -8.49
CA GLU A 112 -2.60 17.87 -8.10
C GLU A 112 -1.07 17.87 -7.87
N PRO A 113 -0.28 18.63 -8.66
CA PRO A 113 1.18 18.60 -8.57
C PRO A 113 1.70 18.96 -7.18
N SER A 114 1.11 19.98 -6.55
CA SER A 114 1.50 20.43 -5.21
C SER A 114 1.34 19.34 -4.14
N ILE A 115 0.37 18.44 -4.31
CA ILE A 115 0.20 17.26 -3.45
C ILE A 115 1.26 16.22 -3.77
N CYS A 116 1.50 15.94 -5.06
CA CYS A 116 2.42 14.90 -5.51
C CYS A 116 3.88 15.18 -5.11
N GLU A 117 4.31 16.43 -5.28
CA GLU A 117 5.66 16.89 -4.92
C GLU A 117 5.96 16.74 -3.43
N VAL A 118 4.93 16.64 -2.59
CA VAL A 118 5.07 16.37 -1.17
C VAL A 118 4.88 14.89 -0.90
N ALA A 119 3.71 14.32 -1.21
CA ALA A 119 3.34 12.95 -0.82
C ALA A 119 4.27 11.89 -1.42
N TYR A 120 4.78 12.11 -2.63
CA TYR A 120 5.59 11.13 -3.37
C TYR A 120 7.00 11.63 -3.65
N LYS A 121 7.48 12.60 -2.85
CA LYS A 121 8.84 13.14 -2.97
C LYS A 121 9.91 12.06 -2.86
N ASP A 122 9.77 11.19 -1.86
CA ASP A 122 10.66 10.06 -1.60
C ASP A 122 9.84 8.75 -1.62
N PRO A 123 10.45 7.60 -1.99
CA PRO A 123 9.78 6.32 -1.96
C PRO A 123 9.20 5.98 -0.58
N ILE A 124 7.93 5.60 -0.55
CA ILE A 124 7.22 5.24 0.68
C ILE A 124 7.69 3.85 1.12
N ARG A 125 8.31 3.76 2.31
CA ARG A 125 8.92 2.53 2.84
C ARG A 125 7.92 1.56 3.50
N VAL A 126 6.66 1.99 3.64
CA VAL A 126 5.57 1.19 4.21
C VAL A 126 5.33 -0.04 3.34
N LYS A 127 5.28 -1.23 3.96
CA LYS A 127 5.00 -2.48 3.24
C LYS A 127 3.62 -2.39 2.59
N SER A 128 3.53 -2.57 1.28
CA SER A 128 2.26 -2.40 0.56
C SER A 128 1.93 -3.58 -0.34
N VAL A 129 0.62 -3.82 -0.48
CA VAL A 129 0.05 -4.69 -1.49
C VAL A 129 -0.95 -3.89 -2.33
N HIS A 130 -0.92 -4.06 -3.64
CA HIS A 130 -1.76 -3.33 -4.61
C HIS A 130 -2.55 -4.31 -5.46
N PHE A 131 -3.87 -4.29 -5.33
CA PHE A 131 -4.81 -5.02 -6.17
C PHE A 131 -5.16 -4.17 -7.39
N ILE A 132 -4.83 -4.67 -8.58
CA ILE A 132 -5.00 -3.95 -9.83
C ILE A 132 -5.83 -4.78 -10.81
N GLY A 133 -7.01 -4.27 -11.17
CA GLY A 133 -7.90 -4.90 -12.12
C GLY A 133 -7.48 -4.69 -13.57
N ASP A 134 -7.44 -5.76 -14.37
CA ASP A 134 -7.03 -5.68 -15.77
C ASP A 134 -8.01 -4.90 -16.65
N LYS A 135 -9.28 -4.82 -16.23
CA LYS A 135 -10.34 -4.06 -16.90
C LYS A 135 -10.67 -2.77 -16.16
N ASP A 136 -9.88 -2.40 -15.16
CA ASP A 136 -10.10 -1.20 -14.35
C ASP A 136 -9.63 0.03 -15.14
N TRP A 137 -10.46 1.07 -15.20
CA TRP A 137 -10.10 2.36 -15.78
C TRP A 137 -8.93 3.05 -15.06
N LEU A 138 -8.60 2.61 -13.84
CA LEU A 138 -7.51 3.07 -13.00
C LEU A 138 -6.33 2.11 -13.05
N LYS A 139 -6.29 1.14 -13.96
CA LYS A 139 -5.17 0.19 -14.08
C LYS A 139 -3.81 0.91 -14.13
N LEU A 140 -3.63 1.81 -15.10
CA LEU A 140 -2.37 2.54 -15.27
C LEU A 140 -2.10 3.48 -14.07
N PRO A 141 -3.06 4.28 -13.58
CA PRO A 141 -2.87 5.05 -12.35
C PRO A 141 -2.53 4.21 -11.10
N SER A 142 -3.04 2.98 -11.00
CA SER A 142 -2.74 2.06 -9.88
C SER A 142 -1.35 1.49 -9.98
N GLU A 143 -0.89 1.17 -11.19
CA GLU A 143 0.50 0.77 -11.44
C GLU A 143 1.45 1.91 -11.08
N GLU A 144 1.12 3.14 -11.50
CA GLU A 144 1.90 4.33 -11.19
C GLU A 144 1.94 4.64 -9.68
N LEU A 145 0.84 4.38 -8.96
CA LEU A 145 0.82 4.48 -7.50
C LEU A 145 1.74 3.44 -6.87
N ALA A 146 1.72 2.19 -7.35
CA ALA A 146 2.56 1.13 -6.79
C ALA A 146 4.05 1.48 -6.88
N THR A 147 4.51 2.15 -7.95
CA THR A 147 5.93 2.57 -8.07
C THR A 147 6.36 3.61 -7.03
N ALA A 148 5.43 4.25 -6.31
CA ALA A 148 5.76 5.16 -5.21
C ALA A 148 6.18 4.43 -3.93
N PHE A 149 6.02 3.11 -3.85
CA PHE A 149 6.35 2.29 -2.68
C PHE A 149 7.61 1.46 -2.92
N VAL A 150 8.36 1.20 -1.84
CA VAL A 150 9.52 0.29 -1.89
C VAL A 150 9.05 -1.15 -1.89
N ASN A 151 9.42 -1.92 -2.92
CA ASN A 151 9.12 -3.36 -3.07
C ASN A 151 7.63 -3.72 -2.83
N PRO A 152 6.69 -3.10 -3.57
CA PRO A 152 5.26 -3.40 -3.41
C PRO A 152 4.93 -4.81 -3.90
N LEU A 153 4.03 -5.51 -3.21
CA LEU A 153 3.38 -6.69 -3.77
C LEU A 153 2.27 -6.24 -4.72
N VAL A 154 2.26 -6.70 -5.97
CA VAL A 154 1.19 -6.40 -6.93
C VAL A 154 0.39 -7.69 -7.21
N ILE A 155 -0.92 -7.65 -6.97
CA ILE A 155 -1.85 -8.75 -7.27
C ILE A 155 -2.79 -8.28 -8.38
N ARG A 156 -2.71 -8.96 -9.53
CA ARG A 156 -3.57 -8.70 -10.69
C ARG A 156 -4.87 -9.50 -10.57
N HIS A 157 -5.96 -8.96 -11.10
CA HIS A 157 -7.22 -9.69 -11.21
C HIS A 157 -7.98 -9.31 -12.50
N PRO A 158 -8.81 -10.21 -13.06
CA PRO A 158 -9.43 -9.99 -14.38
C PRO A 158 -10.62 -9.01 -14.39
N GLN A 159 -10.95 -8.42 -13.24
CA GLN A 159 -12.16 -7.61 -13.03
C GLN A 159 -11.88 -6.13 -13.30
N GLY A 160 -12.96 -5.33 -13.37
CA GLY A 160 -12.87 -3.87 -13.46
C GLY A 160 -12.69 -3.20 -12.10
N HIS A 161 -13.26 -2.01 -11.96
CA HIS A 161 -13.17 -1.19 -10.76
C HIS A 161 -14.00 -1.76 -9.59
N THR A 162 -13.42 -2.72 -8.86
CA THR A 162 -14.11 -3.45 -7.79
C THR A 162 -13.12 -4.07 -6.81
N VAL A 163 -13.62 -4.42 -5.62
CA VAL A 163 -12.87 -5.26 -4.68
C VAL A 163 -12.87 -6.69 -5.21
N PRO A 164 -11.70 -7.26 -5.55
CA PRO A 164 -11.65 -8.56 -6.20
C PRO A 164 -12.11 -9.68 -5.26
N ARG A 165 -12.59 -10.78 -5.84
CA ARG A 165 -12.50 -12.07 -5.16
C ARG A 165 -11.09 -12.60 -5.38
N LEU A 166 -10.54 -13.25 -4.36
CA LEU A 166 -9.20 -13.82 -4.42
C LEU A 166 -9.30 -15.28 -4.86
N ASP A 167 -8.50 -15.65 -5.85
CA ASP A 167 -8.21 -17.04 -6.16
C ASP A 167 -7.15 -17.60 -5.19
N GLU A 168 -6.86 -18.90 -5.29
CA GLU A 168 -5.93 -19.59 -4.40
C GLU A 168 -4.52 -18.96 -4.45
N GLU A 169 -4.08 -18.53 -5.63
CA GLU A 169 -2.77 -17.89 -5.80
C GLU A 169 -2.73 -16.52 -5.10
N ALA A 170 -3.75 -15.69 -5.29
CA ALA A 170 -3.86 -14.39 -4.63
C ALA A 170 -3.97 -14.53 -3.11
N VAL A 171 -4.73 -15.52 -2.62
CA VAL A 171 -4.81 -15.83 -1.18
C VAL A 171 -3.42 -16.22 -0.65
N CYS A 172 -2.71 -17.12 -1.33
CA CYS A 172 -1.37 -17.54 -0.92
C CYS A 172 -0.39 -16.37 -0.83
N LYS A 173 -0.33 -15.54 -1.88
CA LYS A 173 0.54 -14.35 -1.91
C LYS A 173 0.22 -13.37 -0.79
N LEU A 174 -1.06 -13.07 -0.59
CA LEU A 174 -1.50 -12.12 0.43
C LEU A 174 -1.26 -12.66 1.84
N SER A 175 -1.51 -13.95 2.09
CA SER A 175 -1.25 -14.58 3.38
C SER A 175 0.23 -14.59 3.72
N ASN A 176 1.11 -14.91 2.76
CA ASN A 176 2.56 -14.85 2.98
C ASN A 176 3.02 -13.43 3.31
N TRP A 177 2.54 -12.44 2.54
CA TRP A 177 2.82 -11.03 2.79
C TRP A 177 2.36 -10.56 4.18
N ALA A 178 1.15 -10.94 4.59
CA ALA A 178 0.61 -10.60 5.91
C ALA A 178 1.43 -11.26 7.03
N MET A 179 1.82 -12.52 6.85
CA MET A 179 2.63 -13.27 7.80
C MET A 179 4.02 -12.67 7.98
N GLU A 180 4.68 -12.24 6.91
CA GLU A 180 5.97 -11.54 6.99
C GLU A 180 5.90 -10.30 7.89
N ILE A 181 4.83 -9.52 7.76
CA ILE A 181 4.62 -8.33 8.58
C ILE A 181 4.43 -8.72 10.05
N ILE A 182 3.56 -9.69 10.34
CA ILE A 182 3.28 -10.14 11.71
C ILE A 182 4.54 -10.69 12.37
N LEU A 183 5.35 -11.48 11.65
CA LEU A 183 6.59 -12.04 12.16
C LEU A 183 7.65 -10.95 12.43
N SER A 184 7.78 -9.98 11.52
CA SER A 184 8.72 -8.86 11.70
C SER A 184 8.44 -8.05 12.98
N GLN A 185 7.18 -7.90 13.38
CA GLN A 185 6.78 -7.20 14.60
C GLN A 185 7.15 -7.97 15.88
N ARG A 186 7.15 -9.29 15.82
CA ARG A 186 7.54 -10.13 16.98
C ARG A 186 9.03 -10.06 17.25
N SER A 187 9.84 -9.99 16.19
CA SER A 187 11.29 -9.85 16.29
C SER A 187 11.72 -8.49 16.86
N THR A 188 10.98 -7.40 16.58
CA THR A 188 11.30 -6.06 17.14
C THR A 188 10.83 -5.87 18.58
N ASN A 189 9.88 -6.68 19.06
CA ASN A 189 9.33 -6.61 20.43
C ASN A 189 9.99 -7.60 21.41
N ALA A 190 10.86 -8.49 20.93
CA ALA A 190 11.70 -9.29 21.81
C ALA A 190 12.76 -8.37 22.44
N ALA A 191 12.74 -8.21 23.76
CA ALA A 191 13.79 -7.50 24.49
C ALA A 191 15.17 -8.09 24.15
N PRO A 192 16.25 -7.28 24.14
CA PRO A 192 17.59 -7.83 24.00
C PRO A 192 17.82 -8.79 25.18
N VAL A 193 18.03 -10.06 24.88
CA VAL A 193 18.53 -11.01 25.87
C VAL A 193 20.00 -10.68 26.07
N ASP A 194 20.31 -10.11 27.23
CA ASP A 194 21.68 -9.88 27.66
C ASP A 194 22.43 -11.21 27.85
N THR A 195 23.67 -11.21 27.34
CA THR A 195 24.78 -12.16 27.58
C THR A 195 24.67 -13.54 26.92
N VAL A 196 25.72 -14.13 26.35
CA VAL A 196 27.16 -14.08 26.69
C VAL A 196 28.03 -14.25 25.43
N ASP A 197 29.18 -13.59 25.50
CA ASP A 197 30.37 -13.68 24.66
C ASP A 197 30.94 -15.12 24.64
N GLU A 198 30.99 -15.74 23.45
CA GLU A 198 31.91 -16.84 23.17
C GLU A 198 32.68 -16.53 21.89
N THR A 199 33.93 -16.16 22.10
CA THR A 199 34.97 -16.00 21.10
C THR A 199 35.33 -17.36 20.51
N ALA A 200 35.08 -17.53 19.21
CA ALA A 200 35.68 -18.60 18.43
C ALA A 200 36.18 -18.05 17.09
N THR A 201 37.47 -17.81 17.07
CA THR A 201 38.31 -17.60 15.89
C THR A 201 38.20 -18.81 14.94
N ASN A 202 38.04 -18.55 13.63
CA ASN A 202 38.94 -19.05 12.60
C ASN A 202 38.52 -18.63 11.18
N LYS A 203 39.48 -17.92 10.55
CA LYS A 203 40.03 -18.13 9.21
C LYS A 203 39.18 -17.86 7.98
N GLU A 204 39.49 -16.68 7.42
CA GLU A 204 39.71 -16.36 6.01
C GLU A 204 39.87 -17.57 5.08
N GLU A 205 39.12 -17.56 3.98
CA GLU A 205 39.60 -18.06 2.70
C GLU A 205 39.02 -17.19 1.58
N GLU A 206 39.93 -16.53 0.87
CA GLU A 206 39.70 -15.69 -0.31
C GLU A 206 39.30 -16.53 -1.53
N ALA A 207 38.40 -16.01 -2.36
CA ALA A 207 38.37 -16.29 -3.80
C ALA A 207 37.56 -15.22 -4.55
N GLU A 208 38.25 -14.31 -5.23
CA GLU A 208 37.78 -13.57 -6.41
C GLU A 208 38.54 -14.09 -7.66
N PRO A 209 38.25 -13.63 -8.89
CA PRO A 209 36.97 -13.62 -9.59
C PRO A 209 37.12 -14.34 -10.96
N LYS A 210 36.03 -14.49 -11.74
CA LYS A 210 36.14 -14.76 -13.18
C LYS A 210 35.26 -13.82 -13.99
N GLU A 211 35.94 -13.17 -14.93
CA GLU A 211 35.49 -12.19 -15.91
C GLU A 211 34.47 -12.71 -16.94
N GLU A 212 33.61 -11.76 -17.33
CA GLU A 212 33.22 -11.36 -18.70
C GLU A 212 32.81 -12.41 -19.75
N SER A 213 31.62 -12.21 -20.32
CA SER A 213 31.52 -11.97 -21.77
C SER A 213 30.28 -11.14 -22.09
N GLU A 214 30.52 -9.99 -22.71
CA GLU A 214 29.57 -9.08 -23.32
C GLU A 214 28.79 -9.75 -24.47
N CYS A 215 27.57 -9.28 -24.70
CA CYS A 215 27.01 -9.24 -26.05
C CYS A 215 26.20 -7.95 -26.19
N GLU A 216 26.84 -6.92 -26.72
CA GLU A 216 26.16 -5.80 -27.38
C GLU A 216 25.55 -6.28 -28.70
N ILE A 217 24.33 -5.83 -28.99
CA ILE A 217 23.96 -5.38 -30.34
C ILE A 217 23.01 -4.21 -30.21
N ALA A 218 23.30 -3.20 -31.01
CA ALA A 218 22.75 -1.87 -30.98
C ALA A 218 21.58 -1.65 -31.96
N ALA A 219 20.78 -0.64 -31.62
CA ALA A 219 20.31 0.47 -32.46
C ALA A 219 19.15 0.34 -33.47
N ALA A 220 18.33 1.41 -33.38
CA ALA A 220 17.62 2.17 -34.42
C ALA A 220 16.38 1.54 -35.06
N ALA A 221 15.38 2.28 -35.56
CA ALA A 221 14.85 3.64 -35.43
C ALA A 221 13.62 3.68 -36.37
N GLU A 222 12.85 4.77 -36.32
CA GLU A 222 11.79 5.15 -37.28
C GLU A 222 10.43 4.44 -37.06
N GLY A 223 9.32 5.13 -36.84
CA GLY A 223 8.90 6.43 -37.33
C GLY A 223 7.62 6.22 -38.13
N ASN A 224 6.46 6.58 -37.57
CA ASN A 224 5.36 7.12 -38.36
C ASN A 224 4.28 7.69 -37.43
N GLY A 225 4.18 9.01 -37.46
CA GLY A 225 3.07 9.73 -36.88
C GLY A 225 1.80 9.51 -37.69
N ILE A 226 0.66 9.53 -37.00
CA ILE A 226 -0.61 9.88 -37.61
C ILE A 226 -1.23 10.97 -36.72
N VAL A 227 -1.22 12.18 -37.25
CA VAL A 227 -1.98 13.33 -36.77
C VAL A 227 -3.41 13.14 -37.25
N LEU A 228 -4.38 13.09 -36.34
CA LEU A 228 -5.80 13.29 -36.66
C LEU A 228 -6.36 14.39 -35.76
N GLN A 229 -6.68 15.51 -36.39
CA GLN A 229 -7.27 16.68 -35.77
C GLN A 229 -8.76 16.47 -35.43
N ARG A 230 -9.08 16.92 -34.22
CA ARG A 230 -10.35 17.40 -33.64
C ARG A 230 -11.60 17.39 -34.54
N ARG A 231 -12.68 16.82 -33.99
CA ARG A 231 -13.97 17.51 -33.88
C ARG A 231 -14.50 17.44 -32.45
N GLU A 232 -14.95 18.58 -31.98
CA GLU A 232 -15.44 18.85 -30.65
C GLU A 232 -16.83 18.25 -30.42
N ALA A 233 -17.06 17.72 -29.23
CA ALA A 233 -18.37 17.69 -28.60
C ALA A 233 -18.17 17.99 -27.10
N LYS A 234 -18.65 19.16 -26.69
CA LYS A 234 -18.67 19.65 -25.31
C LYS A 234 -19.54 18.74 -24.44
N ALA A 235 -18.96 18.24 -23.35
CA ALA A 235 -19.67 18.06 -22.09
C ALA A 235 -18.70 18.45 -20.97
N VAL A 236 -18.99 19.60 -20.38
CA VAL A 236 -18.31 20.19 -19.23
C VAL A 236 -18.90 19.59 -17.96
N GLU A 237 -18.09 19.55 -16.90
CA GLU A 237 -18.39 19.25 -15.49
C GLU A 237 -18.42 17.78 -15.02
N ALA A 238 -17.26 17.33 -14.51
CA ALA A 238 -17.10 16.93 -13.11
C ALA A 238 -15.60 16.94 -12.77
N VAL A 239 -15.15 18.04 -12.19
CA VAL A 239 -13.78 18.29 -11.73
C VAL A 239 -13.75 18.10 -10.20
N ASN A 240 -12.67 17.48 -9.73
CA ASN A 240 -12.16 17.42 -8.35
C ASN A 240 -12.92 16.56 -7.32
N ALA A 241 -12.48 15.31 -7.18
CA ALA A 241 -12.30 14.61 -5.89
C ALA A 241 -11.30 13.45 -6.04
#